data_AF-A0A9J6ZDX8-F1
#
_entry.id   AF-A0A9J6ZDX8-F1
#
_cell.length_a   1.000
_cell.length_b   1.000
_cell.length_c   1.000
_cell.angle_alpha   90.00
_cell.angle_beta   90.00
_cell.angle_gamma   90.00
#
_symmetry.space_group_name_H-M   'P 1'
#
loop_
_entity.id
_entity.type
_entity.pdbx_description
1 polymer ?
#
loop_
_entity_poly.entity_id
_entity_poly.type
_entity_poly.pdbx_seq_one_letter_code
_entity_poly.pdbx_strand_id
1 'polypeptide(L)'
;MFYRISQVALVAVLTCLAGINYTWYSWFDYKILGIGKGFLLQSLTTWGYISIVLGLLMIGTLAFRKVINVIVIDKPLEIFMAIVFVIQLPIVSLWFMAIIMQGVDALIGVMLHSTLLILIGYRFMTSHRTPRKQKEQQQDETSDLTL
;
A
#
# COMPACT_ATOMS: atom_id res chain seq x y z
N MET A 1 -19.92 0.29 -1.91
CA MET A 1 -19.08 0.61 -0.73
C MET A 1 -18.17 -0.56 -0.32
N PHE A 2 -18.63 -1.81 -0.34
CA PHE A 2 -17.87 -3.01 0.08
C PHE A 2 -16.52 -3.23 -0.63
N TYR A 3 -16.45 -3.07 -1.95
CA TYR A 3 -15.19 -3.20 -2.71
C TYR A 3 -14.05 -2.29 -2.20
N ARG A 4 -14.41 -1.13 -1.63
CA ARG A 4 -13.43 -0.16 -1.13
C ARG A 4 -12.76 -0.64 0.17
N ILE A 5 -13.46 -1.42 0.99
CA ILE A 5 -12.95 -1.94 2.27
C ILE A 5 -12.10 -3.18 2.03
N SER A 6 -12.60 -4.10 1.19
CA SER A 6 -11.89 -5.33 0.82
C SER A 6 -10.53 -5.03 0.19
N GLN A 7 -10.43 -3.97 -0.61
CA GLN A 7 -9.15 -3.53 -1.19
C GLN A 7 -8.15 -3.04 -0.12
N VAL A 8 -8.58 -2.20 0.82
CA VAL A 8 -7.68 -1.71 1.88
C VAL A 8 -7.26 -2.85 2.81
N ALA A 9 -8.17 -3.77 3.12
CA ALA A 9 -7.85 -4.97 3.87
C ALA A 9 -6.83 -5.85 3.14
N LEU A 10 -7.01 -6.06 1.83
CA LEU A 10 -6.05 -6.80 1.01
C LEU A 10 -4.69 -6.11 0.98
N VAL A 11 -4.65 -4.79 0.76
CA VAL A 11 -3.40 -4.01 0.79
C VAL A 11 -2.72 -4.16 2.15
N ALA A 12 -3.46 -4.11 3.25
CA ALA A 12 -2.89 -4.26 4.58
C ALA A 12 -2.28 -5.64 4.82
N VAL A 13 -2.97 -6.71 4.41
CA VAL A 13 -2.45 -8.08 4.48
C VAL A 13 -1.21 -8.24 3.61
N LEU A 14 -1.25 -7.78 2.35
CA LEU A 14 -0.10 -7.85 1.45
C LEU A 14 1.08 -7.02 1.96
N THR A 15 0.83 -5.90 2.64
CA THR A 15 1.88 -5.08 3.27
C THR A 15 2.56 -5.84 4.41
N CYS A 16 1.79 -6.57 5.25
CA CYS A 16 2.35 -7.45 6.26
C CYS A 16 3.19 -8.58 5.64
N LEU A 17 2.68 -9.25 4.61
CA LEU A 17 3.39 -10.33 3.91
C LEU A 17 4.68 -9.85 3.24
N ALA A 18 4.63 -8.67 2.60
CA ALA A 18 5.80 -7.99 2.09
C ALA A 18 6.82 -7.75 3.19
N GLY A 19 6.41 -7.20 4.33
CA GLY A 19 7.30 -6.95 5.46
C GLY A 19 7.93 -8.22 6.03
N ILE A 20 7.13 -9.27 6.20
CA ILE A 20 7.57 -10.60 6.66
C ILE A 20 8.65 -11.18 5.76
N ASN A 21 8.48 -11.09 4.44
CA ASN A 21 9.46 -11.56 3.45
C ASN A 21 10.85 -10.91 3.67
N TYR A 22 10.89 -9.61 3.98
CA TYR A 22 12.15 -8.92 4.27
C TYR A 22 12.79 -9.33 5.59
N THR A 23 11.98 -9.57 6.62
CA THR A 23 12.49 -9.82 7.96
C THR A 23 13.05 -11.24 8.12
N TRP A 24 12.44 -12.24 7.46
CA TRP A 24 12.82 -13.64 7.62
C TRP A 24 13.67 -14.21 6.48
N TYR A 25 14.15 -13.37 5.57
CA TYR A 25 15.16 -13.72 4.54
C TYR A 25 14.80 -14.92 3.66
N SER A 26 13.51 -15.25 3.51
CA SER A 26 13.13 -16.54 2.95
C SER A 26 13.18 -16.60 1.43
N TRP A 27 13.02 -15.47 0.72
CA TRP A 27 12.80 -15.47 -0.74
C TRP A 27 13.83 -14.69 -1.55
N PHE A 28 14.87 -14.13 -0.93
CA PHE A 28 15.87 -13.32 -1.62
C PHE A 28 17.29 -13.76 -1.24
N ASP A 29 18.08 -14.24 -2.20
CA ASP A 29 19.51 -14.49 -1.95
C ASP A 29 20.28 -13.18 -2.02
N TYR A 30 20.61 -12.62 -0.85
CA TYR A 30 21.33 -11.35 -0.70
C TYR A 30 22.80 -11.41 -1.12
N LYS A 31 23.29 -12.52 -1.70
CA LYS A 31 24.64 -12.61 -2.28
C LYS A 31 24.89 -11.57 -3.38
N ILE A 32 23.85 -11.07 -4.05
CA ILE A 32 23.96 -9.99 -5.06
C ILE A 32 24.56 -8.70 -4.51
N LEU A 33 24.36 -8.40 -3.21
CA LEU A 33 24.64 -7.07 -2.65
C LEU A 33 26.12 -6.77 -2.40
N GLY A 34 27.02 -7.73 -2.69
CA GLY A 34 28.47 -7.53 -2.61
C GLY A 34 28.97 -7.07 -1.22
N ILE A 35 30.02 -6.25 -1.21
CA ILE A 35 30.68 -5.75 0.01
C ILE A 35 29.75 -4.82 0.83
N GLY A 36 28.72 -4.24 0.22
CA GLY A 36 27.71 -3.39 0.86
C GLY A 36 26.53 -4.14 1.50
N LYS A 37 26.56 -5.47 1.50
CA LYS A 37 25.43 -6.33 1.91
C LYS A 37 24.87 -5.98 3.29
N GLY A 38 25.72 -5.70 4.29
CA GLY A 38 25.27 -5.47 5.66
C GLY A 38 24.33 -4.26 5.82
N PHE A 39 24.70 -3.10 5.25
CA PHE A 39 23.92 -1.88 5.35
C PHE A 39 22.58 -1.99 4.61
N LEU A 40 22.60 -2.59 3.42
CA LEU A 40 21.39 -2.74 2.62
C LEU A 40 20.43 -3.77 3.23
N LEU A 41 20.97 -4.84 3.81
CA LEU A 41 20.21 -5.83 4.57
C LEU A 41 19.53 -5.20 5.79
N GLN A 42 20.28 -4.44 6.59
CA GLN A 42 19.74 -3.75 7.76
C GLN A 42 18.64 -2.75 7.36
N SER A 43 18.84 -2.03 6.26
CA SER A 43 17.84 -1.12 5.70
C SER A 43 16.57 -1.89 5.29
N LEU A 44 16.70 -2.96 4.52
CA LEU A 44 15.57 -3.80 4.07
C LEU A 44 14.81 -4.41 5.24
N THR A 45 15.51 -4.90 6.26
CA THR A 45 14.89 -5.44 7.48
C THR A 45 14.14 -4.36 8.26
N THR A 46 14.69 -3.15 8.33
CA THR A 46 14.02 -1.99 8.96
C THR A 46 12.75 -1.62 8.20
N TRP A 47 12.81 -1.54 6.87
CA TRP A 47 11.64 -1.32 6.02
C TRP A 47 10.61 -2.45 6.14
N GLY A 48 11.07 -3.68 6.34
CA GLY A 48 10.24 -4.85 6.63
C GLY A 48 9.41 -4.66 7.89
N TYR A 49 10.05 -4.32 9.02
CA TYR A 49 9.35 -4.03 10.28
C TYR A 49 8.36 -2.86 10.15
N ILE A 50 8.77 -1.76 9.51
CA ILE A 50 7.89 -0.61 9.27
C ILE A 50 6.66 -1.05 8.46
N SER A 51 6.84 -1.86 7.43
CA SER A 51 5.74 -2.39 6.61
C SER A 51 4.78 -3.25 7.43
N ILE A 52 5.30 -4.15 8.29
CA ILE A 52 4.46 -4.95 9.20
C ILE A 52 3.64 -4.05 10.12
N VAL A 53 4.28 -3.06 10.75
CA VAL A 53 3.60 -2.13 11.66
C VAL A 53 2.51 -1.35 10.93
N LEU A 54 2.80 -0.82 9.74
CA LEU A 54 1.81 -0.11 8.92
C LEU A 54 0.65 -1.02 8.51
N GLY A 55 0.93 -2.26 8.12
CA GLY A 55 -0.09 -3.27 7.81
C GLY A 55 -1.03 -3.54 8.99
N LEU A 56 -0.46 -3.76 10.18
CA LEU A 56 -1.23 -3.96 11.40
C LEU A 56 -2.03 -2.71 11.81
N LEU A 57 -1.45 -1.51 11.67
CA LEU A 57 -2.16 -0.25 11.93
C LEU A 57 -3.35 -0.06 10.99
N MET A 58 -3.21 -0.40 9.70
CA MET A 58 -4.33 -0.36 8.76
C MET A 58 -5.43 -1.36 9.13
N ILE A 59 -5.07 -2.61 9.49
CA ILE A 59 -6.04 -3.61 9.94
C ILE A 59 -6.76 -3.15 11.21
N GLY A 60 -6.03 -2.65 12.20
CA GLY A 60 -6.60 -2.11 13.44
C GLY A 60 -7.55 -0.95 13.14
N THR A 61 -7.11 0.01 12.33
CA THR A 61 -7.91 1.17 11.93
C THR A 61 -9.20 0.75 11.19
N LEU A 62 -9.13 -0.28 10.34
CA LEU A 62 -10.31 -0.88 9.70
C LEU A 62 -11.25 -1.56 10.71
N ALA A 63 -10.73 -2.23 11.73
CA ALA A 63 -11.53 -2.89 12.76
C ALA A 63 -12.33 -1.88 13.59
N PHE A 64 -11.73 -0.73 13.93
CA PHE A 64 -12.41 0.35 14.67
C PHE A 64 -13.40 1.17 13.84
N ARG A 65 -13.46 0.95 12.51
CA ARG A 65 -14.38 1.67 11.59
C ARG A 65 -15.86 1.51 11.90
N LYS A 66 -16.23 0.44 12.62
CA LYS A 66 -17.63 0.24 13.06
C LYS A 66 -18.04 1.15 14.23
N VAL A 67 -17.07 1.67 14.99
CA VAL A 67 -17.31 2.41 16.23
C VAL A 67 -17.08 3.92 16.06
N ILE A 68 -16.20 4.31 15.13
CA ILE A 68 -15.77 5.69 14.95
C ILE A 68 -16.29 6.24 13.61
N ASN A 69 -16.49 7.56 13.55
CA ASN A 69 -16.91 8.26 12.34
C ASN A 69 -16.00 7.93 11.14
N VAL A 70 -16.63 7.55 10.02
CA VAL A 70 -15.99 7.10 8.78
C VAL A 70 -14.96 8.10 8.25
N ILE A 71 -15.24 9.40 8.35
CA ILE A 71 -14.34 10.45 7.83
C ILE A 71 -13.02 10.49 8.61
N VAL A 72 -13.06 10.25 9.91
CA VAL A 72 -11.89 10.29 10.80
C VAL A 72 -10.97 9.09 10.54
N ILE A 73 -11.53 7.98 10.08
CA ILE A 73 -10.79 6.73 9.82
C ILE A 73 -10.24 6.64 8.41
N ASP A 74 -10.97 7.15 7.42
CA ASP A 74 -10.57 7.03 6.02
C ASP A 74 -9.29 7.87 5.72
N LYS A 75 -9.10 9.03 6.40
CA LYS A 75 -7.89 9.88 6.24
C LYS A 75 -6.58 9.19 6.69
N PRO A 76 -6.47 8.64 7.91
CA PRO A 76 -5.29 7.87 8.33
C PRO A 76 -4.98 6.70 7.41
N LEU A 77 -6.01 5.97 6.93
CA LEU A 77 -5.81 4.86 6.01
C LEU A 77 -5.16 5.31 4.69
N GLU A 78 -5.60 6.45 4.14
CA GLU A 78 -4.96 7.03 2.95
C GLU A 78 -3.52 7.44 3.20
N ILE A 79 -3.21 8.01 4.37
CA ILE A 79 -1.84 8.36 4.77
C ILE A 79 -0.98 7.09 4.88
N PHE A 80 -1.46 6.04 5.55
CA PHE A 80 -0.72 4.78 5.68
C PHE A 80 -0.46 4.15 4.32
N MET A 81 -1.44 4.12 3.42
CA MET A 81 -1.24 3.64 2.05
C MET A 81 -0.21 4.48 1.27
N ALA A 82 -0.19 5.81 1.47
CA ALA A 82 0.80 6.67 0.82
C ALA A 82 2.22 6.39 1.32
N ILE A 83 2.38 6.20 2.64
CA ILE A 83 3.67 5.83 3.23
C ILE A 83 4.13 4.47 2.68
N VAL A 84 3.24 3.48 2.67
CA VAL A 84 3.54 2.16 2.09
C VAL A 84 3.95 2.30 0.63
N PHE A 85 3.25 3.10 -0.18
CA PHE A 85 3.62 3.32 -1.59
C PHE A 85 5.06 3.80 -1.74
N VAL A 86 5.47 4.81 -0.97
CA VAL A 86 6.83 5.37 -1.01
C VAL A 86 7.89 4.34 -0.62
N ILE A 87 7.64 3.56 0.44
CA ILE A 87 8.56 2.51 0.91
C ILE A 87 8.74 1.42 -0.15
N GLN A 88 7.69 1.11 -0.91
CA GLN A 88 7.68 -0.04 -1.82
C GLN A 88 8.30 0.27 -3.19
N LEU A 89 8.46 1.54 -3.58
CA LEU A 89 9.13 1.95 -4.83
C LEU A 89 10.62 1.52 -4.94
N PRO A 90 11.50 1.82 -3.96
CA PRO A 90 12.89 1.35 -4.03
C PRO A 90 12.97 -0.17 -3.94
N ILE A 91 12.05 -0.77 -3.19
CA ILE A 91 11.98 -2.21 -2.98
C ILE A 91 11.62 -2.95 -4.27
N VAL A 92 10.57 -2.54 -4.98
CA VAL A 92 10.19 -3.20 -6.24
C VAL A 92 11.34 -3.08 -7.26
N SER A 93 12.06 -1.96 -7.26
CA SER A 93 13.21 -1.74 -8.12
C SER A 93 14.34 -2.73 -7.82
N LEU A 94 14.60 -3.03 -6.54
CA LEU A 94 15.57 -4.07 -6.14
C LEU A 94 15.15 -5.47 -6.60
N TRP A 95 13.86 -5.80 -6.53
CA TRP A 95 13.36 -7.09 -7.04
C TRP A 95 13.45 -7.21 -8.56
N PHE A 96 13.22 -6.13 -9.30
CA PHE A 96 13.46 -6.11 -10.74
C PHE A 96 14.94 -6.35 -11.08
N MET A 97 15.87 -5.73 -10.33
CA MET A 97 17.30 -6.02 -10.48
C MET A 97 17.64 -7.47 -10.16
N ALA A 98 16.97 -8.05 -9.15
CA ALA A 98 17.16 -9.45 -8.81
C ALA A 98 16.67 -10.41 -9.89
N ILE A 99 15.59 -10.10 -10.63
CA ILE A 99 15.17 -10.90 -11.80
C ILE A 99 16.29 -10.93 -12.86
N ILE A 100 16.96 -9.81 -13.10
CA ILE A 100 18.05 -9.74 -14.09
C ILE A 100 19.22 -10.66 -13.70
N MET A 101 19.45 -10.86 -12.41
CA MET A 101 20.63 -11.57 -11.89
C MET A 101 20.36 -13.02 -11.45
N GLN A 102 19.21 -13.31 -10.86
CA GLN A 102 18.80 -14.63 -10.33
C GLN A 102 17.73 -15.31 -11.19
N GLY A 103 17.18 -14.62 -12.19
CA GLY A 103 16.15 -15.18 -13.07
C GLY A 103 14.78 -15.26 -12.39
N VAL A 104 14.04 -16.34 -12.69
CA VAL A 104 12.62 -16.49 -12.34
C VAL A 104 12.35 -16.65 -10.84
N ASP A 105 13.37 -17.01 -10.05
CA ASP A 105 13.22 -17.19 -8.60
C ASP A 105 12.85 -15.87 -7.89
N ALA A 106 13.26 -14.73 -8.46
CA ALA A 106 12.93 -13.40 -7.97
C ALA A 106 11.54 -12.89 -8.40
N LEU A 107 10.82 -13.64 -9.25
CA LEU A 107 9.54 -13.22 -9.83
C LEU A 107 8.46 -13.05 -8.75
N ILE A 108 8.45 -13.91 -7.74
CA ILE A 108 7.44 -13.87 -6.67
C ILE A 108 7.46 -12.55 -5.89
N GLY A 109 8.64 -12.00 -5.64
CA GLY A 109 8.79 -10.70 -5.00
C GLY A 109 8.31 -9.57 -5.92
N VAL A 110 8.73 -9.55 -7.19
CA VAL A 110 8.23 -8.55 -8.15
C VAL A 110 6.72 -8.57 -8.24
N MET A 111 6.10 -9.75 -8.30
CA MET A 111 4.64 -9.89 -8.35
C MET A 111 3.98 -9.32 -7.09
N LEU A 112 4.49 -9.66 -5.89
CA LEU A 112 3.97 -9.15 -4.63
C LEU A 112 4.02 -7.61 -4.57
N HIS A 113 5.19 -7.04 -4.86
CA HIS A 113 5.42 -5.59 -4.76
C HIS A 113 4.68 -4.80 -5.83
N SER A 114 4.68 -5.29 -7.07
CA SER A 114 3.95 -4.66 -8.17
C SER A 114 2.45 -4.69 -7.93
N THR A 115 1.91 -5.82 -7.46
CA THR A 115 0.48 -5.93 -7.11
C THR A 115 0.10 -4.92 -6.04
N LEU A 116 0.93 -4.79 -5.00
CA LEU A 116 0.68 -3.86 -3.91
C LEU A 116 0.71 -2.40 -4.38
N LEU A 117 1.69 -2.02 -5.22
CA LEU A 117 1.74 -0.67 -5.82
C LEU A 117 0.55 -0.38 -6.75
N ILE A 118 0.14 -1.36 -7.56
CA ILE A 118 -1.02 -1.23 -8.46
C ILE A 118 -2.31 -1.03 -7.65
N LEU A 119 -2.52 -1.82 -6.59
CA LEU A 119 -3.69 -1.70 -5.73
C LEU A 119 -3.76 -0.33 -5.05
N ILE A 120 -2.64 0.17 -4.54
CA ILE A 120 -2.57 1.50 -3.92
C ILE A 120 -2.77 2.60 -4.97
N GLY A 121 -2.13 2.51 -6.13
CA GLY A 121 -2.30 3.48 -7.23
C GLY A 121 -3.75 3.55 -7.72
N TYR A 122 -4.37 2.38 -7.96
CA TYR A 122 -5.78 2.28 -8.32
C TYR A 122 -6.69 2.94 -7.27
N ARG A 123 -6.35 2.78 -5.99
CA ARG A 123 -7.10 3.42 -4.90
C ARG A 123 -7.02 4.95 -4.97
N PHE A 124 -5.83 5.51 -5.17
CA PHE A 124 -5.69 6.97 -5.27
C PHE A 124 -6.42 7.55 -6.49
N MET A 125 -6.37 6.86 -7.63
CA MET A 125 -7.10 7.27 -8.85
C MET A 125 -8.63 7.24 -8.66
N THR A 126 -9.15 6.27 -7.90
CA THR A 126 -10.60 6.11 -7.70
C THR A 126 -11.15 6.95 -6.55
N SER A 127 -10.34 7.34 -5.56
CA SER A 127 -10.77 8.19 -4.43
C SER A 127 -11.25 9.58 -4.91
N HIS A 128 -10.56 10.17 -5.89
CA HIS A 128 -10.82 11.53 -6.41
C HIS A 128 -12.05 11.67 -7.33
N ARG A 129 -12.69 10.57 -7.75
CA ARG A 129 -13.85 10.64 -8.68
C ARG A 129 -15.19 10.98 -8.01
N THR A 130 -15.23 11.21 -6.70
CA THR A 130 -16.49 11.37 -5.94
C THR A 130 -16.98 12.81 -5.63
N PRO A 131 -16.31 13.95 -5.90
CA PRO A 131 -16.88 15.26 -5.53
C PRO A 131 -17.71 15.96 -6.63
N ARG A 132 -17.73 15.49 -7.89
CA ARG A 132 -18.35 16.29 -8.97
C ARG A 132 -19.89 16.21 -8.99
N LYS A 133 -20.47 15.05 -8.69
CA LYS A 133 -21.94 14.87 -8.73
C LYS A 133 -22.70 15.57 -7.61
N GLN A 134 -22.09 15.79 -6.44
CA GLN A 134 -22.76 16.47 -5.33
C GLN A 134 -22.81 17.99 -5.50
N LYS A 135 -21.81 18.61 -6.16
CA LYS A 135 -21.84 20.05 -6.46
C LYS A 135 -22.85 20.39 -7.55
N GLU A 136 -23.02 19.54 -8.55
CA GLU A 136 -24.02 19.76 -9.62
C GLU A 136 -25.46 19.62 -9.10
N GLN A 137 -25.74 18.65 -8.21
CA GLN A 137 -27.07 18.52 -7.60
C GLN A 137 -27.43 19.64 -6.62
N GLN A 138 -26.46 20.14 -5.84
CA GLN A 138 -26.70 21.29 -4.95
C GLN A 138 -26.92 22.61 -5.70
N GLN A 139 -26.38 22.72 -6.92
CA GLN A 139 -26.51 23.91 -7.76
C GLN A 139 -27.82 23.94 -8.56
N ASP A 140 -28.37 22.78 -8.93
CA ASP A 140 -29.72 22.68 -9.50
C ASP A 140 -30.82 22.97 -8.46
N GLU A 141 -30.75 22.37 -7.25
CA GLU A 141 -31.76 22.61 -6.21
C GLU A 141 -31.82 24.06 -5.73
N THR A 142 -30.71 24.79 -5.78
CA THR A 142 -30.70 26.23 -5.41
C THR A 142 -31.22 27.13 -6.52
N SER A 143 -31.15 26.72 -7.79
CA SER A 143 -31.71 27.48 -8.91
C SER A 143 -33.24 27.41 -8.91
N ASP A 144 -33.81 26.26 -8.57
CA ASP A 144 -35.27 26.05 -8.51
C ASP A 144 -35.96 26.78 -7.35
N LEU A 145 -35.20 27.14 -6.30
CA LEU A 145 -35.71 27.90 -5.14
C LEU A 145 -35.66 29.43 -5.33
N THR A 146 -35.13 29.91 -6.46
CA THR A 146 -34.95 31.35 -6.75
C THR A 146 -35.87 31.90 -7.86
N LEU A 147 -36.84 31.12 -8.31
CA LEU A 147 -37.94 31.53 -9.22
C LEU A 147 -39.27 31.56 -8.46
#